data_AF-A0A2D0JMP5-F1
#
_entry.id   AF-A0A2D0JMP5-F1
#
_cell.length_a   1.000
_cell.length_b   1.000
_cell.length_c   1.000
_cell.angle_alpha   90.00
_cell.angle_beta   90.00
_cell.angle_gamma   90.00
#
_symmetry.space_group_name_H-M   'P 1'
#
loop_
_entity.id
_entity.type
_entity.pdbx_description
1 polymer ?
#
loop_
_entity_poly.entity_id
_entity_poly.type
_entity_poly.pdbx_seq_one_letter_code
_entity_poly.pdbx_strand_id
1 'polypeptide(L)' 'MAYYSIEKRPLADGILHYRCTVGVKSGGKYMYRKNRTFGKLLRS' A
#
# COMPACT_ATOMS: atom_id res chain seq x y z
N MET A 1 12.51 -12.77 2.93
CA MET A 1 11.73 -12.06 3.96
C MET A 1 10.66 -11.21 3.29
N ALA A 2 9.39 -11.51 3.56
CA ALA A 2 8.27 -10.71 3.06
C ALA A 2 8.01 -9.54 4.02
N TYR A 3 7.59 -8.39 3.48
CA TYR A 3 7.19 -7.23 4.25
C TYR A 3 6.00 -6.54 3.59
N TYR A 4 5.24 -5.81 4.41
CA TYR A 4 4.19 -4.92 3.93
C TYR A 4 4.28 -3.56 4.65
N SER A 5 3.81 -2.50 4.00
CA SER A 5 3.72 -1.16 4.56
C SER A 5 2.43 -0.51 4.08
N ILE A 6 1.72 0.16 4.98
CA ILE A 6 0.44 0.84 4.70
C ILE A 6 0.60 2.31 5.04
N GLU A 7 0.42 3.16 4.03
CA GLU A 7 0.48 4.61 4.16
C GLU A 7 -0.93 5.19 4.05
N LYS A 8 -1.33 6.02 5.03
CA LYS A 8 -2.60 6.74 5.00
C LYS A 8 -2.42 8.05 4.23
N ARG A 9 -3.26 8.30 3.24
CA ARG A 9 -3.25 9.52 2.43
C ARG A 9 -4.65 10.15 2.45
N PRO A 10 -4.86 11.20 3.27
CA PRO A 10 -6.08 11.99 3.17
C PRO A 10 -6.08 12.70 1.80
N LEU A 11 -7.14 12.51 1.02
CA LEU A 11 -7.35 13.27 -0.20
C LEU A 11 -7.97 14.63 0.16
N ALA A 12 -7.79 15.63 -0.71
CA ALA A 12 -8.42 16.95 -0.53
C ALA A 12 -9.95 16.87 -0.41
N ASP A 13 -10.55 15.84 -1.02
CA ASP A 13 -11.99 15.52 -0.99
C ASP A 13 -12.45 14.88 0.34
N GLY A 14 -11.58 14.75 1.35
CA GLY A 14 -11.89 14.15 2.65
C GLY A 14 -11.92 12.62 2.66
N ILE A 15 -11.90 11.96 1.49
CA ILE A 15 -11.82 10.51 1.38
C ILE A 15 -10.42 10.03 1.79
N LEU A 16 -10.38 9.05 2.69
CA LEU A 16 -9.14 8.38 3.08
C LEU A 16 -8.75 7.34 2.04
N HIS A 17 -7.58 7.53 1.43
CA HIS A 17 -6.93 6.53 0.60
C HIS A 17 -5.80 5.84 1.38
N TYR A 18 -5.62 4.57 1.11
CA TYR A 18 -4.54 3.77 1.67
C TYR A 18 -3.66 3.27 0.54
N ARG A 19 -2.34 3.43 0.69
CA ARG A 19 -1.35 2.80 -0.18
C ARG A 19 -0.77 1.60 0.54
N CYS A 20 -1.00 0.41 0.02
CA CYS A 20 -0.35 -0.80 0.52
C CYS A 20 0.81 -1.15 -0.42
N THR A 21 2.01 -1.26 0.15
CA THR A 21 3.19 -1.78 -0.54
C THR A 21 3.52 -3.14 0.05
N VAL A 22 3.62 -4.15 -0.81
CA VAL A 22 4.06 -5.50 -0.45
C VAL A 22 5.36 -5.80 -1.18
N GLY A 23 6.29 -6.49 -0.51
CA GLY A 23 7.53 -6.88 -1.16
C GLY A 23 8.19 -8.09 -0.52
N VAL A 24 9.02 -8.75 -1.31
CA VAL A 24 9.84 -9.89 -0.88
C VAL A 24 11.30 -9.54 -1.14
N LYS A 25 12.11 -9.60 -0.09
CA LYS A 25 13.57 -9.49 -0.17
C LYS A 25 14.21 -10.86 -0.04
N SER A 26 15.25 -11.12 -0.83
CA SER A 26 16.14 -12.27 -0.65
C SER A 26 17.58 -11.83 -0.92
N GLY A 27 18.51 -12.23 -0.05
CA GLY A 27 19.93 -11.85 -0.19
C GLY A 27 20.19 -10.34 -0.29
N GLY A 28 19.42 -9.52 0.43
CA GLY A 28 19.53 -8.05 0.38
C GLY A 28 18.91 -7.36 -0.84
N LYS A 29 18.45 -8.12 -1.85
CA LYS A 29 17.78 -7.57 -3.04
C LYS A 29 16.26 -7.74 -2.98
N TYR A 30 15.54 -6.78 -3.55
CA TYR A 30 14.09 -6.91 -3.75
C TYR A 30 13.84 -7.85 -4.93
N MET A 31 13.24 -9.00 -4.65
CA MET A 31 12.80 -9.96 -5.66
C MET A 31 11.45 -9.56 -6.26
N TYR A 32 10.57 -9.02 -5.42
CA TYR A 32 9.24 -8.56 -5.82
C TYR A 32 8.85 -7.36 -4.97
N ARG A 33 8.25 -6.35 -5.61
CA ARG A 33 7.66 -5.19 -4.94
C ARG A 33 6.46 -4.72 -5.74
N LYS A 34 5.29 -4.73 -5.12
CA LYS A 34 4.06 -4.20 -5.72
C LYS A 34 3.42 -3.21 -4.76
N ASN A 35 2.90 -2.12 -5.30
CA ASN A 35 2.09 -1.19 -4.54
C ASN A 35 0.69 -1.09 -5.15
N ARG A 36 -0.32 -1.01 -4.30
CA ARG A 36 -1.71 -0.81 -4.71
C ARG A 36 -2.31 0.26 -3.81
N THR A 37 -2.94 1.26 -4.42
CA THR A 37 -3.72 2.26 -3.70
C THR A 37 -5.19 1.88 -3.77
N PHE A 38 -5.89 1.97 -2.67
CA PHE A 38 -7.34 1.79 -2.60
C PHE A 38 -7.96 2.91 -1.78
N GLY A 39 -9.09 3.42 -2.25
CA GLY A 39 -9.96 4.26 -1.41
C GLY A 39 -10.67 3.40 -0.38
N LYS A 40 -11.13 4.01 0.71
CA LYS A 40 -12.17 3.38 1.54
C LYS A 40 -13.34 3.05 0.62
N LEU A 41 -13.72 1.76 0.53
CA LEU A 41 -14.98 1.37 -0.14
C LEU A 41 -16.09 2.19 0.52
N LEU A 42 -16.61 3.19 -0.18
CA LEU A 42 -17.87 3.81 0.18
C LEU A 42 -18.89 2.68 0.06
N ARG A 43 -19.34 2.14 1.19
CA ARG A 43 -20.59 1.39 1.22
C ARG A 43 -21.68 2.44 1.01
N SER A 44 -22.20 2.51 -0.22
CA SER A 44 -23.49 3.11 -0.49
C SER A 44 -24.60 2.27 0.12
#